data_AF-A0A4U0WVZ7-F1
#
_entry.id   AF-A0A4U0WVZ7-F1
#
_cell.length_a   1.000
_cell.length_b   1.000
_cell.length_c   1.000
_cell.angle_alpha   90.00
_cell.angle_beta   90.00
_cell.angle_gamma   90.00
#
_symmetry.space_group_name_H-M   'P 1'
#
loop_
_entity.id
_entity.type
_entity.pdbx_description
1 polymer ?
#
loop_
_entity_poly.entity_id
_entity_poly.type
_entity_poly.pdbx_seq_one_letter_code
_entity_poly.pdbx_strand_id
1 'polypeptide(L)'
;MYSHKAKTSVSGGLSCAISCLKEGLDVLILEKAHEFSEIGAVIQMPPNATRIMKYYGLIEKLENEGGAVMCDKYNALRYSDGSQIVSRPPVSREEWHEEKFGAPWYVLHRADYHRILVDEAARLGAQMRLGCDVVHTECSDRSPCVRLSTGEEIVADVVVGADGLRSVGAAVAVEDAAVLGKLLGLLSREENWQSSVPATLQLFEQVRKQRTTLNVQGAIENRHLYQMVDVEECEQRDQLLRQIDWDDEKGDCRWCWASMRYLKDLLGFDAIESAEEAFAEQFNLDTS
;
A
#
# COMPACT_ATOMS: atom_id res chain seq x y z
N MET A 1 -12.94 3.56 10.65
CA MET A 1 -12.68 2.89 9.35
C MET A 1 -13.75 1.87 9.07
N TYR A 2 -14.20 1.70 7.81
CA TYR A 2 -15.25 0.73 7.47
C TYR A 2 -15.04 -0.06 6.16
N SER A 3 -15.55 -1.31 6.10
CA SER A 3 -15.53 -2.23 4.95
C SER A 3 -16.90 -2.84 4.56
N HIS A 4 -17.34 -2.65 3.30
CA HIS A 4 -18.68 -2.97 2.75
C HIS A 4 -18.83 -4.38 2.14
N LYS A 5 -17.73 -5.11 1.92
CA LYS A 5 -17.78 -6.50 1.40
C LYS A 5 -16.60 -7.32 1.91
N ALA A 6 -16.91 -8.37 2.66
CA ALA A 6 -15.97 -9.43 2.97
C ALA A 6 -15.45 -10.04 1.66
N LYS A 7 -14.19 -9.72 1.30
CA LYS A 7 -13.19 -10.67 0.77
C LYS A 7 -11.85 -10.08 0.31
N THR A 8 -11.57 -8.77 0.34
CA THR A 8 -10.22 -8.30 -0.08
C THR A 8 -9.72 -6.91 0.38
N SER A 9 -10.46 -6.07 1.12
CA SER A 9 -10.01 -4.70 1.45
C SER A 9 -9.57 -4.42 2.87
N VAL A 10 -9.67 -5.39 3.76
CA VAL A 10 -9.45 -5.20 5.20
C VAL A 10 -8.00 -4.79 5.51
N SER A 11 -7.02 -5.20 4.69
CA SER A 11 -5.61 -4.83 4.87
C SER A 11 -5.33 -3.32 4.80
N GLY A 12 -6.04 -2.57 3.95
CA GLY A 12 -5.87 -1.12 3.86
C GLY A 12 -6.42 -0.41 5.09
N GLY A 13 -7.59 -0.84 5.57
CA GLY A 13 -8.19 -0.34 6.80
C GLY A 13 -7.35 -0.68 8.04
N LEU A 14 -6.87 -1.92 8.15
CA LEU A 14 -5.98 -2.31 9.26
C LEU A 14 -4.65 -1.55 9.22
N SER A 15 -4.05 -1.38 8.04
CA SER A 15 -2.83 -0.58 7.89
C SER A 15 -3.06 0.86 8.38
N CYS A 16 -4.16 1.49 7.96
CA CYS A 16 -4.45 2.87 8.35
C CYS A 16 -4.73 2.96 9.85
N ALA A 17 -5.39 1.96 10.44
CA ALA A 17 -5.60 1.85 11.88
C ALA A 17 -4.28 1.82 12.64
N ILE A 18 -3.36 0.94 12.23
CA ILE A 18 -2.03 0.82 12.85
C ILE A 18 -1.30 2.15 12.77
N SER A 19 -1.30 2.80 11.60
CA SER A 19 -0.64 4.11 11.43
C SER A 19 -1.24 5.17 12.36
N CYS A 20 -2.57 5.30 12.42
CA CYS A 20 -3.23 6.25 13.30
C CYS A 20 -2.94 5.98 14.78
N LEU A 21 -2.99 4.70 15.21
CA LEU A 21 -2.73 4.32 16.60
C LEU A 21 -1.28 4.58 17.01
N LYS A 22 -0.31 4.35 16.11
CA LYS A 22 1.10 4.68 16.35
C LYS A 22 1.34 6.18 16.53
N GLU A 23 0.50 7.01 15.92
CA GLU A 23 0.49 8.46 16.10
C GLU A 23 -0.34 8.93 17.30
N GLY A 24 -0.92 8.00 18.08
CA GLY A 24 -1.66 8.30 19.31
C GLY A 24 -3.13 8.66 19.11
N LEU A 25 -3.71 8.36 17.94
CA LEU A 25 -5.13 8.61 17.65
C LEU A 25 -6.02 7.45 18.12
N ASP A 26 -7.23 7.78 18.56
CA ASP A 26 -8.27 6.79 18.85
C ASP A 26 -8.87 6.23 17.55
N VAL A 27 -8.98 4.90 17.46
CA VAL A 27 -9.46 4.23 16.24
C VAL A 27 -10.58 3.24 16.54
N LEU A 28 -11.69 3.42 15.83
CA LEU A 28 -12.77 2.44 15.69
C LEU A 28 -12.77 1.83 14.28
N ILE A 29 -12.63 0.51 14.21
CA ILE A 29 -12.74 -0.31 12.99
C ILE A 29 -14.13 -0.95 12.98
N LEU A 30 -14.86 -0.75 11.89
CA LEU A 30 -16.14 -1.37 11.59
C LEU A 30 -15.93 -2.34 10.44
N GLU A 31 -16.20 -3.63 10.66
CA GLU A 31 -16.08 -4.66 9.63
C GLU A 31 -17.43 -5.35 9.47
N LYS A 32 -17.86 -5.53 8.22
CA LYS A 32 -19.12 -6.19 7.88
C LYS A 32 -19.08 -7.69 8.18
N ALA A 33 -17.95 -8.35 7.99
CA ALA A 33 -17.76 -9.75 8.34
C ALA A 33 -17.87 -9.96 9.86
N HIS A 34 -18.40 -11.10 10.28
CA HIS A 34 -18.50 -11.48 11.70
C HIS A 34 -17.17 -11.98 12.28
N GLU A 35 -16.21 -12.28 11.42
CA GLU A 35 -14.86 -12.70 11.77
C GLU A 35 -13.88 -12.14 10.73
N PHE A 36 -12.64 -11.89 11.15
CA PHE A 36 -11.56 -11.66 10.22
C PHE A 36 -11.16 -13.00 9.58
N SER A 37 -11.46 -13.16 8.30
CA SER A 37 -11.05 -14.32 7.54
C SER A 37 -10.60 -13.89 6.14
N GLU A 38 -9.47 -14.45 5.69
CA GLU A 38 -8.96 -14.28 4.35
C GLU A 38 -8.67 -15.66 3.77
N ILE A 39 -9.11 -15.90 2.53
CA ILE A 39 -8.84 -17.15 1.83
C ILE A 39 -7.45 -17.02 1.19
N GLY A 40 -6.53 -17.90 1.59
CA GLY A 40 -5.10 -17.76 1.34
C GLY A 40 -4.69 -17.93 -0.12
N ALA A 41 -4.07 -16.88 -0.66
CA ALA A 41 -3.12 -16.94 -1.77
C ALA A 41 -1.84 -16.20 -1.35
N VAL A 42 -0.72 -16.51 -2.00
CA VAL A 42 0.52 -15.76 -1.80
C VAL A 42 0.35 -14.35 -2.40
N ILE A 43 0.79 -13.35 -1.66
CA ILE A 43 0.92 -11.97 -2.13
C ILE A 43 2.38 -11.59 -2.24
N GLN A 44 2.65 -10.63 -3.11
CA GLN A 44 3.95 -9.99 -3.22
C GLN A 44 3.92 -8.71 -2.40
N MET A 45 4.94 -8.52 -1.58
CA MET A 45 5.18 -7.31 -0.81
C MET A 45 6.46 -6.64 -1.33
N PRO A 46 6.31 -5.74 -2.32
CA PRO A 46 7.45 -4.99 -2.86
C PRO A 46 8.03 -4.00 -1.83
N PRO A 47 9.26 -3.48 -2.06
CA PRO A 47 9.98 -2.64 -1.10
C PRO A 47 9.16 -1.47 -0.54
N ASN A 48 8.42 -0.75 -1.37
CA ASN A 48 7.55 0.36 -0.93
C ASN A 48 6.52 -0.08 0.13
N ALA A 49 5.97 -1.29 0.02
CA ALA A 49 5.07 -1.83 1.05
C ALA A 49 5.86 -2.36 2.27
N THR A 50 7.01 -3.01 2.05
CA THR A 50 7.88 -3.49 3.13
C THR A 50 8.42 -2.34 4.00
N ARG A 51 8.74 -1.18 3.41
CA ARG A 51 9.11 0.04 4.16
C ARG A 51 8.04 0.45 5.14
N ILE A 52 6.76 0.37 4.76
CA ILE A 52 5.66 0.65 5.68
C ILE A 52 5.60 -0.38 6.81
N MET A 53 5.82 -1.66 6.52
CA MET A 53 5.89 -2.69 7.57
C MET A 53 7.09 -2.47 8.50
N LYS A 54 8.22 -1.97 7.99
CA LYS A 54 9.38 -1.53 8.78
C LYS A 54 9.02 -0.34 9.67
N TYR A 55 8.35 0.67 9.14
CA TYR A 55 7.82 1.81 9.91
C TYR A 55 6.84 1.37 11.01
N TYR A 56 6.02 0.36 10.75
CA TYR A 56 5.13 -0.22 11.78
C TYR A 56 5.88 -1.05 12.83
N GLY A 57 7.09 -1.53 12.55
CA GLY A 57 7.86 -2.43 13.41
C GLY A 57 7.45 -3.89 13.28
N LEU A 58 6.96 -4.29 12.09
CA LEU A 58 6.36 -5.61 11.86
C LEU A 58 7.24 -6.60 11.08
N ILE A 59 8.44 -6.19 10.63
CA ILE A 59 9.33 -7.04 9.81
C ILE A 59 9.62 -8.37 10.50
N GLU A 60 10.04 -8.34 11.77
CA GLU A 60 10.37 -9.57 12.51
C GLU A 60 9.17 -10.52 12.63
N LYS A 61 7.96 -9.99 12.85
CA LYS A 61 6.73 -10.79 12.88
C LYS A 61 6.42 -11.39 11.50
N LEU A 62 6.62 -10.64 10.42
CA LEU A 62 6.40 -11.13 9.07
C LEU A 62 7.34 -12.30 8.74
N GLU A 63 8.61 -12.19 9.12
CA GLU A 63 9.62 -13.23 8.88
C GLU A 63 9.39 -14.47 9.75
N ASN A 64 9.21 -14.28 11.06
CA ASN A 64 9.17 -15.39 12.02
C ASN A 64 7.79 -16.06 12.13
N GLU A 65 6.71 -15.28 12.06
CA GLU A 65 5.33 -15.78 12.25
C GLU A 65 4.53 -15.80 10.94
N GLY A 66 4.83 -14.87 10.03
CA GLY A 66 4.13 -14.70 8.76
C GLY A 66 4.65 -15.59 7.62
N GLY A 67 5.79 -16.26 7.83
CA GLY A 67 6.44 -17.07 6.81
C GLY A 67 6.89 -16.24 5.60
N ALA A 68 7.21 -14.96 5.79
CA ALA A 68 7.70 -14.11 4.72
C ALA A 68 9.05 -14.62 4.21
N VAL A 69 9.13 -14.82 2.90
CA VAL A 69 10.36 -15.26 2.22
C VAL A 69 10.81 -14.16 1.28
N MET A 70 12.09 -13.82 1.35
CA MET A 70 12.68 -12.85 0.43
C MET A 70 12.66 -13.40 -1.00
N CYS A 71 12.19 -12.59 -1.94
CA CYS A 71 12.05 -13.00 -3.33
C CYS A 71 13.43 -13.06 -4.01
N ASP A 72 13.91 -14.26 -4.36
CA ASP A 72 15.23 -14.48 -5.00
C ASP A 72 15.30 -14.07 -6.47
N LYS A 73 14.21 -14.07 -7.24
CA LYS A 73 14.21 -13.62 -8.65
C LYS A 73 12.81 -13.55 -9.23
N TYR A 74 12.68 -12.73 -10.27
CA TYR A 74 11.48 -12.64 -11.10
C TYR A 74 11.75 -13.23 -12.48
N ASN A 75 11.27 -14.45 -12.70
CA ASN A 75 11.39 -15.10 -14.00
C ASN A 75 10.13 -14.85 -14.83
N ALA A 76 10.32 -14.29 -16.02
CA ALA A 76 9.31 -14.34 -17.06
C ALA A 76 9.54 -15.61 -17.89
N LEU A 77 8.54 -16.49 -17.90
CA LEU A 77 8.57 -17.75 -18.65
C LEU A 77 7.59 -17.69 -19.81
N ARG A 78 7.95 -18.37 -20.90
CA ARG A 78 7.07 -18.55 -22.05
C ARG A 78 6.00 -19.58 -21.72
N TYR A 79 4.73 -19.20 -21.92
CA TYR A 79 3.59 -20.05 -21.57
C TYR A 79 3.57 -21.39 -22.32
N SER A 80 3.93 -21.40 -23.61
CA SER A 80 3.79 -22.59 -24.47
C SER A 80 4.75 -23.74 -24.15
N ASP A 81 5.96 -23.44 -23.67
CA ASP A 81 7.03 -24.42 -23.48
C ASP A 81 7.80 -24.29 -22.15
N GLY A 82 7.48 -23.28 -21.33
CA GLY A 82 8.15 -23.02 -20.06
C GLY A 82 9.57 -22.46 -20.18
N SER A 83 10.04 -22.17 -21.40
CA SER A 83 11.37 -21.60 -21.61
C SER A 83 11.49 -20.22 -20.95
N GLN A 84 12.67 -19.92 -20.41
CA GLN A 84 12.91 -18.63 -19.77
C GLN A 84 13.06 -17.53 -20.82
N ILE A 85 12.23 -16.49 -20.72
CA ILE A 85 12.34 -15.29 -21.53
C ILE A 85 13.44 -14.41 -20.93
N VAL A 86 13.30 -14.08 -19.65
CA VAL A 86 14.25 -13.29 -18.88
C VAL A 86 14.18 -13.69 -17.41
N SER A 87 15.33 -13.69 -16.74
CA SER A 87 15.43 -13.77 -15.29
C SER A 87 15.81 -12.38 -14.80
N ARG A 88 14.81 -11.63 -14.31
CA ARG A 88 15.06 -10.35 -13.66
C ARG A 88 15.67 -10.64 -12.29
N PRO A 89 16.86 -10.09 -11.99
CA PRO A 89 17.42 -10.22 -10.66
C PRO A 89 16.43 -9.59 -9.70
N PRO A 90 16.36 -10.17 -8.50
CA PRO A 90 15.46 -9.64 -7.53
C PRO A 90 15.90 -8.21 -7.19
N VAL A 91 14.91 -7.37 -6.89
CA VAL A 91 15.19 -6.12 -6.17
C VAL A 91 16.00 -6.43 -4.90
N SER A 92 15.85 -7.68 -4.41
CA SER A 92 16.78 -8.70 -3.85
C SER A 92 18.26 -8.59 -3.53
N ARG A 93 19.07 -8.13 -4.49
CA ARG A 93 20.53 -8.28 -4.35
C ARG A 93 20.93 -7.61 -3.03
N GLU A 94 21.78 -8.23 -2.20
CA GLU A 94 22.08 -7.73 -0.83
C GLU A 94 22.42 -6.23 -0.83
N GLU A 95 23.17 -5.78 -1.83
CA GLU A 95 23.54 -4.38 -2.05
C GLU A 95 22.36 -3.47 -2.43
N TRP A 96 21.29 -3.99 -3.05
CA TRP A 96 20.19 -3.19 -3.60
C TRP A 96 19.05 -2.97 -2.61
N HIS A 97 18.79 -3.94 -1.74
CA HIS A 97 17.65 -3.90 -0.84
C HIS A 97 17.65 -2.72 0.11
N GLU A 98 18.77 -2.48 0.78
CA GLU A 98 18.90 -1.36 1.68
C GLU A 98 19.36 -0.10 0.95
N GLU A 99 20.36 -0.19 0.04
CA GLU A 99 20.95 1.01 -0.57
C GLU A 99 20.09 1.64 -1.67
N LYS A 100 19.40 0.82 -2.49
CA LYS A 100 18.65 1.33 -3.66
C LYS A 100 17.16 1.51 -3.40
N PHE A 101 16.55 0.62 -2.61
CA PHE A 101 15.09 0.59 -2.40
C PHE A 101 14.67 0.76 -0.93
N GLY A 102 15.62 0.66 0.00
CA GLY A 102 15.46 0.82 1.45
C GLY A 102 14.62 -0.23 2.18
N ALA A 103 14.17 -1.28 1.49
CA ALA A 103 13.57 -2.46 2.10
C ALA A 103 13.61 -3.69 1.16
N PRO A 104 13.54 -4.92 1.70
CA PRO A 104 13.50 -6.13 0.90
C PRO A 104 12.13 -6.35 0.22
N TRP A 105 12.13 -7.21 -0.80
CA TRP A 105 10.91 -7.68 -1.44
C TRP A 105 10.54 -9.05 -0.87
N TYR A 106 9.39 -9.15 -0.20
CA TYR A 106 8.89 -10.42 0.35
C TYR A 106 7.77 -11.04 -0.48
N VAL A 107 7.63 -12.35 -0.36
CA VAL A 107 6.42 -13.10 -0.69
C VAL A 107 5.93 -13.82 0.56
N LEU A 108 4.61 -13.79 0.79
CA LEU A 108 4.00 -14.34 1.99
C LEU A 108 2.53 -14.67 1.75
N HIS A 109 1.95 -15.52 2.59
CA HIS A 109 0.53 -15.83 2.53
C HIS A 109 -0.31 -14.65 3.00
N ARG A 110 -1.34 -14.29 2.22
CA ARG A 110 -2.24 -13.17 2.55
C ARG A 110 -2.92 -13.34 3.91
N ALA A 111 -3.28 -14.57 4.26
CA ALA A 111 -3.94 -14.87 5.52
C ALA A 111 -3.05 -14.54 6.72
N ASP A 112 -1.76 -14.89 6.67
CA ASP A 112 -0.82 -14.60 7.74
C ASP A 112 -0.47 -13.10 7.82
N TYR A 113 -0.27 -12.45 6.66
CA TYR A 113 -0.14 -10.99 6.59
C TYR A 113 -1.33 -10.29 7.26
N HIS A 114 -2.54 -10.69 6.89
CA HIS A 114 -3.76 -10.13 7.44
C HIS A 114 -3.88 -10.36 8.95
N ARG A 115 -3.59 -11.58 9.43
CA ARG A 115 -3.58 -11.91 10.86
C ARG A 115 -2.63 -11.00 11.63
N ILE A 116 -1.39 -10.84 11.15
CA ILE A 116 -0.39 -9.97 11.78
C ILE A 116 -0.89 -8.53 11.91
N LEU A 117 -1.58 -8.00 10.90
CA LEU A 117 -2.16 -6.65 10.99
C LEU A 117 -3.33 -6.57 11.98
N VAL A 118 -4.20 -7.58 12.04
CA VAL A 118 -5.28 -7.65 13.05
C VAL A 118 -4.69 -7.66 14.45
N ASP A 119 -3.72 -8.53 14.70
CA ASP A 119 -3.09 -8.70 16.00
C ASP A 119 -2.35 -7.42 16.42
N GLU A 120 -1.67 -6.75 15.47
CA GLU A 120 -0.99 -5.49 15.75
C GLU A 120 -1.97 -4.34 16.05
N ALA A 121 -3.04 -4.21 15.26
CA ALA A 121 -4.06 -3.19 15.52
C ALA A 121 -4.72 -3.42 16.89
N ALA A 122 -5.01 -4.68 17.26
CA ALA A 122 -5.54 -5.02 18.57
C ALA A 122 -4.53 -4.71 19.70
N ARG A 123 -3.25 -5.05 19.51
CA ARG A 123 -2.16 -4.75 20.46
C ARG A 123 -2.01 -3.25 20.72
N LEU A 124 -2.20 -2.44 19.69
CA LEU A 124 -2.13 -0.98 19.75
C LEU A 124 -3.41 -0.33 20.32
N GLY A 125 -4.46 -1.11 20.60
CA GLY A 125 -5.68 -0.62 21.24
C GLY A 125 -6.84 -0.26 20.30
N ALA A 126 -6.81 -0.72 19.04
CA ALA A 126 -7.94 -0.51 18.14
C ALA A 126 -9.24 -1.09 18.72
N GLN A 127 -10.31 -0.30 18.71
CA GLN A 127 -11.65 -0.82 18.96
C GLN A 127 -12.16 -1.46 17.67
N MET A 128 -12.53 -2.74 17.70
CA MET A 128 -12.98 -3.47 16.52
C MET A 128 -14.42 -3.97 16.72
N ARG A 129 -15.33 -3.54 15.85
CA ARG A 129 -16.71 -4.02 15.79
C ARG A 129 -16.94 -4.78 14.49
N LEU A 130 -17.12 -6.08 14.63
CA LEU A 130 -17.43 -7.00 13.55
C LEU A 130 -18.95 -7.11 13.32
N GLY A 131 -19.38 -7.64 12.18
CA GLY A 131 -20.79 -7.75 11.82
C GLY A 131 -21.50 -6.41 11.62
N CYS A 132 -20.74 -5.32 11.42
CA CYS A 132 -21.26 -3.96 11.30
C CYS A 132 -21.24 -3.55 9.83
N ASP A 133 -22.39 -3.53 9.15
CA ASP A 133 -22.51 -3.09 7.76
C ASP A 133 -22.88 -1.59 7.73
N VAL A 134 -21.94 -0.69 7.48
CA VAL A 134 -22.23 0.73 7.19
C VAL A 134 -22.87 0.82 5.80
N VAL A 135 -24.05 1.45 5.76
CA VAL A 135 -24.87 1.61 4.56
C VAL A 135 -24.96 3.07 4.10
N HIS A 136 -24.49 4.01 4.92
CA HIS A 136 -24.48 5.43 4.59
C HIS A 136 -23.36 6.18 5.33
N THR A 137 -22.79 7.17 4.66
CA THR A 137 -21.78 8.10 5.17
C THR A 137 -22.32 9.51 4.98
N GLU A 138 -22.33 10.31 6.04
CA GLU A 138 -22.72 11.71 5.99
C GLU A 138 -21.54 12.59 6.41
N CYS A 139 -21.16 13.50 5.50
CA CYS A 139 -20.19 14.55 5.74
C CYS A 139 -20.93 15.90 5.56
N SER A 140 -21.79 16.25 6.52
CA SER A 140 -22.41 17.58 6.57
C SER A 140 -21.54 18.54 7.38
N ASP A 141 -21.97 19.80 7.58
CA ASP A 141 -21.26 20.81 8.39
C ASP A 141 -21.11 20.44 9.88
N ARG A 142 -21.59 19.24 10.27
CA ARG A 142 -21.47 18.62 11.59
C ARG A 142 -20.36 17.57 11.57
N SER A 143 -19.91 17.12 12.75
CA SER A 143 -18.96 16.02 12.90
C SER A 143 -19.36 14.83 11.98
N PRO A 144 -18.45 14.33 11.13
CA PRO A 144 -18.73 13.22 10.22
C PRO A 144 -19.38 12.03 10.91
N CYS A 145 -20.33 11.37 10.23
CA CYS A 145 -20.97 10.18 10.77
C CYS A 145 -21.17 9.06 9.74
N VAL A 146 -21.29 7.85 10.27
CA VAL A 146 -21.65 6.66 9.51
C VAL A 146 -22.91 6.05 10.10
N ARG A 147 -23.78 5.52 9.24
CA ARG A 147 -24.98 4.80 9.64
C ARG A 147 -24.89 3.33 9.27
N LEU A 148 -25.08 2.47 10.27
CA LEU A 148 -25.13 1.02 10.10
C LEU A 148 -26.46 0.57 9.52
N SER A 149 -26.50 -0.64 8.95
CA SER A 149 -27.70 -1.31 8.46
C SER A 149 -28.75 -1.54 9.55
N THR A 150 -28.31 -1.55 10.83
CA THR A 150 -29.17 -1.60 12.01
C THR A 150 -29.88 -0.27 12.29
N GLY A 151 -29.47 0.82 11.64
CA GLY A 151 -29.93 2.19 11.90
C GLY A 151 -29.11 2.96 12.94
N GLU A 152 -28.13 2.31 13.59
CA GLU A 152 -27.20 2.98 14.52
C GLU A 152 -26.35 4.02 13.78
N GLU A 153 -26.19 5.19 14.37
CA GLU A 153 -25.30 6.25 13.89
C GLU A 153 -24.06 6.35 14.78
N ILE A 154 -22.90 6.42 14.14
CA ILE A 154 -21.60 6.54 14.80
C ILE A 154 -20.94 7.80 14.29
N VAL A 155 -20.61 8.70 15.21
CA VAL A 155 -19.96 9.99 14.93
C VAL A 155 -18.45 9.86 15.16
N ALA A 156 -17.65 10.50 14.30
CA ALA A 156 -16.21 10.59 14.43
C ALA A 156 -15.72 11.93 13.88
N ASP A 157 -14.49 12.32 14.21
CA ASP A 157 -13.86 13.51 13.63
C ASP A 157 -13.46 13.28 12.17
N VAL A 158 -13.04 12.06 11.85
CA VAL A 158 -12.66 11.64 10.49
C VAL A 158 -13.20 10.24 10.21
N VAL A 159 -13.83 10.06 9.04
CA VAL A 159 -14.29 8.76 8.54
C VAL A 159 -13.46 8.35 7.34
N VAL A 160 -12.80 7.20 7.44
CA VAL A 160 -12.02 6.60 6.36
C VAL A 160 -12.74 5.38 5.80
N GLY A 161 -13.14 5.44 4.52
CA GLY A 161 -13.72 4.33 3.77
C GLY A 161 -12.64 3.42 3.21
N ALA A 162 -12.57 2.18 3.68
CA ALA A 162 -11.58 1.18 3.28
C ALA A 162 -12.28 -0.14 2.83
N ASP A 163 -13.35 -0.01 2.06
CA ASP A 163 -14.32 -1.05 1.70
C ASP A 163 -14.10 -1.76 0.35
N GLY A 164 -12.90 -1.60 -0.20
CA GLY A 164 -12.52 -1.94 -1.57
C GLY A 164 -12.89 -3.33 -2.12
N LEU A 165 -13.56 -3.30 -3.28
CA LEU A 165 -13.43 -4.31 -4.33
C LEU A 165 -12.91 -3.73 -5.67
N ARG A 166 -12.70 -2.40 -5.75
CA ARG A 166 -12.23 -1.66 -6.93
C ARG A 166 -10.98 -0.80 -6.68
N SER A 167 -10.41 -0.87 -5.48
CA SER A 167 -9.24 -0.08 -5.11
C SER A 167 -7.96 -0.73 -5.66
N VAL A 168 -7.06 0.11 -6.14
CA VAL A 168 -5.79 -0.19 -6.82
C VAL A 168 -4.90 -1.07 -5.92
N GLY A 169 -3.98 -1.85 -6.52
CA GLY A 169 -3.24 -2.95 -5.89
C GLY A 169 -2.76 -2.72 -4.44
N ALA A 170 -2.76 -3.81 -3.64
CA ALA A 170 -2.57 -3.80 -2.19
C ALA A 170 -1.34 -3.01 -1.68
N ALA A 171 -0.24 -2.96 -2.45
CA ALA A 171 0.95 -2.19 -2.07
C ALA A 171 0.69 -0.67 -1.99
N VAL A 172 -0.06 -0.12 -2.94
CA VAL A 172 -0.39 1.33 -2.95
C VAL A 172 -1.37 1.66 -1.84
N ALA A 173 -2.33 0.77 -1.57
CA ALA A 173 -3.28 0.95 -0.48
C ALA A 173 -2.60 0.99 0.91
N VAL A 174 -1.51 0.25 1.10
CA VAL A 174 -0.73 0.25 2.35
C VAL A 174 0.04 1.56 2.52
N GLU A 175 0.67 2.07 1.46
CA GLU A 175 1.33 3.39 1.50
C GLU A 175 0.32 4.50 1.76
N ASP A 176 -0.81 4.52 1.02
CA ASP A 176 -1.86 5.53 1.18
C ASP A 176 -2.42 5.54 2.61
N ALA A 177 -2.65 4.35 3.17
CA ALA A 177 -3.08 4.17 4.55
C ALA A 177 -2.07 4.74 5.57
N ALA A 178 -0.78 4.49 5.36
CA ALA A 178 0.27 4.97 6.24
C ALA A 178 0.44 6.49 6.16
N VAL A 179 0.42 7.04 4.95
CA VAL A 179 0.48 8.51 4.74
C VAL A 179 -0.71 9.20 5.37
N LEU A 180 -1.93 8.67 5.19
CA LEU A 180 -3.12 9.26 5.80
C LEU A 180 -3.02 9.25 7.34
N GLY A 181 -2.68 8.11 7.94
CA GLY A 181 -2.53 8.02 9.38
C GLY A 181 -1.43 8.93 9.92
N LYS A 182 -0.31 9.05 9.20
CA LYS A 182 0.78 9.95 9.53
C LYS A 182 0.35 11.42 9.52
N LEU A 183 -0.29 11.87 8.43
CA LEU A 183 -0.75 13.26 8.29
C LEU A 183 -1.81 13.62 9.34
N LEU A 184 -2.73 12.72 9.66
CA LEU A 184 -3.71 12.92 10.74
C LEU A 184 -3.05 13.00 12.12
N GLY A 185 -2.00 12.20 12.34
CA GLY A 185 -1.19 12.22 13.56
C GLY A 185 -0.36 13.48 13.75
N LEU A 186 0.17 14.03 12.68
CA LEU A 186 0.82 15.35 12.70
C LEU A 186 -0.21 16.45 12.97
N LEU A 187 -1.34 16.40 12.25
CA LEU A 187 -2.44 17.33 12.42
C LEU A 187 -2.97 17.38 13.86
N SER A 188 -3.10 16.24 14.55
CA SER A 188 -3.63 16.20 15.92
C SER A 188 -2.78 16.94 16.95
N ARG A 189 -1.56 17.34 16.59
CA ARG A 189 -0.63 18.09 17.45
C ARG A 189 -0.80 19.61 17.29
N GLU A 190 -1.50 20.05 16.26
CA GLU A 190 -1.72 21.47 15.94
C GLU A 190 -2.83 22.10 16.81
N GLU A 191 -2.68 23.39 17.13
CA GLU A 191 -3.74 24.18 17.73
C GLU A 191 -4.88 24.40 16.71
N ASN A 192 -6.10 23.96 17.03
CA ASN A 192 -7.29 24.01 16.16
C ASN A 192 -7.30 23.03 14.97
N TRP A 193 -6.70 21.85 15.16
CA TRP A 193 -6.63 20.77 14.18
C TRP A 193 -7.96 20.48 13.45
N GLN A 194 -9.12 20.61 14.11
CA GLN A 194 -10.44 20.33 13.51
C GLN A 194 -10.70 21.18 12.25
N SER A 195 -10.31 22.46 12.28
CA SER A 195 -10.49 23.36 11.13
C SER A 195 -9.54 23.06 9.98
N SER A 196 -8.44 22.37 10.26
CA SER A 196 -7.39 22.03 9.30
C SER A 196 -7.58 20.64 8.68
N VAL A 197 -8.52 19.83 9.16
CA VAL A 197 -8.84 18.50 8.59
C VAL A 197 -9.05 18.56 7.07
N PRO A 198 -9.86 19.47 6.48
CA PRO A 198 -10.04 19.52 5.03
C PRO A 198 -8.74 19.83 4.29
N ALA A 199 -7.92 20.74 4.81
CA ALA A 199 -6.65 21.11 4.21
C ALA A 199 -5.62 19.97 4.27
N THR A 200 -5.59 19.20 5.37
CA THR A 200 -4.74 18.00 5.51
C THR A 200 -5.19 16.87 4.59
N LEU A 201 -6.50 16.67 4.38
CA LEU A 201 -7.00 15.69 3.41
C LEU A 201 -6.70 16.09 1.96
N GLN A 202 -6.69 17.40 1.65
CA GLN A 202 -6.22 17.90 0.36
C GLN A 202 -4.72 17.69 0.18
N LEU A 203 -3.91 17.89 1.22
CA LEU A 203 -2.48 17.57 1.20
C LEU A 203 -2.24 16.08 0.94
N PHE A 204 -3.00 15.20 1.61
CA PHE A 204 -2.98 13.76 1.34
C PHE A 204 -3.23 13.47 -0.15
N GLU A 205 -4.26 14.06 -0.76
CA GLU A 205 -4.50 13.91 -2.20
C GLU A 205 -3.31 14.42 -3.01
N GLN A 206 -2.77 15.60 -2.71
CA GLN A 206 -1.65 16.19 -3.45
C GLN A 206 -0.41 15.30 -3.44
N VAL A 207 -0.02 14.78 -2.27
CA VAL A 207 1.17 13.92 -2.10
C VAL A 207 0.98 12.57 -2.79
N ARG A 208 -0.24 12.01 -2.79
CA ARG A 208 -0.48 10.64 -3.29
C ARG A 208 -0.95 10.55 -4.73
N LYS A 209 -1.68 11.55 -5.24
CA LYS A 209 -2.38 11.49 -6.55
C LYS A 209 -1.43 11.25 -7.71
N GLN A 210 -0.34 12.01 -7.81
CA GLN A 210 0.62 11.85 -8.91
C GLN A 210 1.20 10.44 -8.90
N ARG A 211 1.61 9.94 -7.72
CA ARG A 211 2.20 8.62 -7.54
C ARG A 211 1.24 7.50 -7.90
N THR A 212 0.02 7.53 -7.37
CA THR A 212 -1.01 6.54 -7.70
C THR A 212 -1.35 6.57 -9.19
N THR A 213 -1.33 7.75 -9.82
CA THR A 213 -1.51 7.89 -11.28
C THR A 213 -0.38 7.22 -12.06
N LEU A 214 0.87 7.46 -11.70
CA LEU A 214 2.04 6.83 -12.36
C LEU A 214 1.99 5.30 -12.26
N ASN A 215 1.53 4.76 -11.12
CA ASN A 215 1.41 3.32 -10.91
C ASN A 215 0.32 2.70 -11.77
N VAL A 216 -0.85 3.35 -11.81
CA VAL A 216 -1.97 2.92 -12.66
C VAL A 216 -1.59 2.99 -14.13
N GLN A 217 -0.93 4.07 -14.55
CA GLN A 217 -0.49 4.25 -15.93
C GLN A 217 0.55 3.20 -16.34
N GLY A 218 1.55 2.94 -15.50
CA GLY A 218 2.53 1.87 -15.77
C GLY A 218 1.89 0.47 -15.80
N ALA A 219 0.89 0.21 -14.95
CA ALA A 219 0.13 -1.04 -15.02
C ALA A 219 -0.66 -1.17 -16.34
N ILE A 220 -1.26 -0.07 -16.82
CA ILE A 220 -1.97 -0.01 -18.10
C ILE A 220 -1.02 -0.26 -19.27
N GLU A 221 0.18 0.32 -19.24
CA GLU A 221 1.23 0.13 -20.24
C GLU A 221 1.71 -1.32 -20.28
N ASN A 222 2.00 -1.91 -19.12
CA ASN A 222 2.43 -3.30 -18.99
C ASN A 222 1.38 -4.32 -19.43
N ARG A 223 0.09 -3.97 -19.53
CA ARG A 223 -0.93 -4.90 -20.06
C ARG A 223 -0.56 -5.43 -21.45
N HIS A 224 0.05 -4.59 -22.30
CA HIS A 224 0.47 -4.99 -23.64
C HIS A 224 1.60 -6.01 -23.57
N LEU A 225 2.57 -5.82 -22.65
CA LEU A 225 3.66 -6.77 -22.41
C LEU A 225 3.13 -8.19 -22.16
N TYR A 226 2.08 -8.32 -21.35
CA TYR A 226 1.53 -9.59 -20.91
C TYR A 226 0.53 -10.23 -21.87
N GLN A 227 -0.09 -9.45 -22.77
CA GLN A 227 -1.21 -9.89 -23.60
C GLN A 227 -0.91 -9.85 -25.11
N MET A 228 0.38 -9.75 -25.50
CA MET A 228 0.78 -9.87 -26.91
C MET A 228 0.34 -11.21 -27.50
N VAL A 229 -0.17 -11.13 -28.73
CA VAL A 229 -0.59 -12.30 -29.53
C VAL A 229 0.22 -12.46 -30.81
N ASP A 230 0.83 -11.37 -31.30
CA ASP A 230 1.69 -11.40 -32.48
C ASP A 230 3.05 -12.03 -32.15
N VAL A 231 3.48 -12.96 -32.99
CA VAL A 231 4.70 -13.75 -32.75
C VAL A 231 5.95 -12.92 -32.96
N GLU A 232 5.98 -12.06 -33.97
CA GLU A 232 7.12 -11.22 -34.28
C GLU A 232 7.33 -10.18 -33.17
N GLU A 233 6.25 -9.55 -32.70
CA GLU A 233 6.29 -8.64 -31.54
C GLU A 233 6.76 -9.36 -30.27
N CYS A 234 6.31 -10.60 -30.04
CA CYS A 234 6.78 -11.41 -28.92
C CYS A 234 8.29 -11.70 -29.00
N GLU A 235 8.83 -12.00 -30.19
CA GLU A 235 10.24 -12.26 -30.40
C GLU A 235 11.09 -10.99 -30.18
N GLN A 236 10.64 -9.85 -30.70
CA GLN A 236 11.28 -8.56 -30.48
C GLN A 236 11.29 -8.18 -29.00
N ARG A 237 10.16 -8.36 -28.29
CA ARG A 237 10.07 -8.18 -26.84
C ARG A 237 11.09 -9.04 -26.12
N ASP A 238 11.16 -10.33 -26.44
CA ASP A 238 12.08 -11.26 -25.78
C ASP A 238 13.54 -10.86 -25.98
N GLN A 239 13.90 -10.42 -27.18
CA GLN A 239 15.25 -9.94 -27.47
C GLN A 239 15.59 -8.69 -26.63
N LEU A 240 14.66 -7.74 -26.54
CA LEU A 240 14.83 -6.54 -25.70
C LEU A 240 14.99 -6.90 -24.22
N LEU A 241 14.12 -7.76 -23.69
CA LEU A 241 14.17 -8.17 -22.28
C LEU A 241 15.46 -8.90 -21.91
N ARG A 242 16.03 -9.70 -22.82
CA ARG A 242 17.31 -10.41 -22.60
C ARG A 242 18.52 -9.49 -22.58
N GLN A 243 18.42 -8.31 -23.18
CA GLN A 243 19.52 -7.35 -23.29
C GLN A 243 19.52 -6.30 -22.17
N ILE A 244 18.55 -6.37 -21.25
CA ILE A 244 18.47 -5.43 -20.13
C ILE A 244 19.69 -5.59 -19.23
N ASP A 245 20.42 -4.49 -19.09
CA ASP A 245 21.39 -4.31 -18.02
C ASP A 245 20.63 -3.87 -16.76
N TRP A 246 20.46 -4.79 -15.82
CA TRP A 246 19.75 -4.51 -14.58
C TRP A 246 20.59 -3.64 -13.63
N ASP A 247 21.91 -3.55 -13.82
CA ASP A 247 22.80 -2.74 -13.00
C ASP A 247 22.79 -1.24 -13.42
N ASP A 248 22.28 -0.91 -14.62
CA ASP A 248 22.06 0.47 -15.06
C ASP A 248 20.78 1.07 -14.44
N GLU A 249 20.94 1.80 -13.33
CA GLU A 249 19.84 2.44 -12.62
C GLU A 249 19.09 3.52 -13.42
N LYS A 250 19.75 4.10 -14.42
CA LYS A 250 19.14 5.09 -15.33
C LYS A 250 18.59 4.41 -16.58
N GLY A 251 18.83 3.10 -16.72
CA GLY A 251 18.36 2.27 -17.79
C GLY A 251 16.85 2.34 -17.91
N ASP A 252 16.41 2.72 -19.10
CA ASP A 252 15.00 2.79 -19.43
C ASP A 252 14.65 1.72 -20.45
N CYS A 253 13.41 1.26 -20.38
CA CYS A 253 12.89 0.25 -21.28
C CYS A 253 11.50 0.67 -21.72
N ARG A 254 11.15 0.37 -22.97
CA ARG A 254 9.79 0.51 -23.49
C ARG A 254 8.75 -0.11 -22.55
N TRP A 255 9.13 -1.16 -21.82
CA TRP A 255 8.30 -1.83 -20.84
C TRP A 255 8.71 -1.37 -19.45
N CYS A 256 7.84 -0.64 -18.76
CA CYS A 256 8.15 -0.15 -17.41
C CYS A 256 8.43 -1.28 -16.41
N TRP A 257 7.91 -2.49 -16.64
CA TRP A 257 8.29 -3.70 -15.90
C TRP A 257 9.81 -4.01 -15.90
N ALA A 258 10.52 -3.63 -16.98
CA ALA A 258 11.95 -3.79 -17.18
C ALA A 258 12.74 -2.47 -17.18
N SER A 259 12.11 -1.35 -16.81
CA SER A 259 12.79 -0.05 -16.67
C SER A 259 13.31 0.09 -15.25
N MET A 260 14.63 0.09 -15.07
CA MET A 260 15.25 0.25 -13.74
C MET A 260 14.97 1.62 -13.16
N ARG A 261 14.95 2.67 -13.99
CA ARG A 261 14.54 4.01 -13.58
C ARG A 261 13.12 4.00 -13.00
N TYR A 262 12.15 3.45 -13.74
CA TYR A 262 10.77 3.37 -13.28
C TYR A 262 10.65 2.55 -11.98
N LEU A 263 11.34 1.40 -11.90
CA LEU A 263 11.31 0.56 -10.71
C LEU A 263 11.90 1.27 -9.49
N LYS A 264 12.98 2.06 -9.65
CA LYS A 264 13.56 2.86 -8.57
C LYS A 264 12.60 3.92 -8.06
N ASP A 265 12.03 4.72 -8.97
CA ASP A 265 11.07 5.77 -8.63
C ASP A 265 9.81 5.19 -7.95
N LEU A 266 9.39 4.01 -8.40
CA LEU A 266 8.24 3.31 -7.84
C LEU A 266 8.54 2.69 -6.47
N LEU A 267 9.60 1.89 -6.37
CA LEU A 267 9.80 1.01 -5.21
C LEU A 267 10.65 1.64 -4.11
N GLY A 268 11.54 2.57 -4.46
CA GLY A 268 12.46 3.20 -3.50
C GLY A 268 11.92 4.46 -2.82
N PHE A 269 10.73 4.92 -3.21
CA PHE A 269 10.11 6.12 -2.65
C PHE A 269 9.74 5.94 -1.18
N ASP A 270 10.16 6.89 -0.34
CA ASP A 270 9.70 6.97 1.05
C ASP A 270 8.41 7.79 1.14
N ALA A 271 7.30 7.08 1.34
CA ALA A 271 6.00 7.70 1.48
C ALA A 271 5.81 8.45 2.81
N ILE A 272 6.48 8.04 3.88
CA ILE A 272 6.33 8.66 5.20
C ILE A 272 7.13 9.96 5.25
N GLU A 273 8.39 9.92 4.85
CA GLU A 273 9.25 11.11 4.78
C GLU A 273 8.64 12.19 3.88
N SER A 274 8.20 11.82 2.68
CA SER A 274 7.53 12.75 1.77
C SER A 274 6.26 13.37 2.36
N ALA A 275 5.53 12.65 3.21
CA ALA A 275 4.34 13.17 3.88
C ALA A 275 4.70 14.15 5.01
N GLU A 276 5.76 13.86 5.77
CA GLU A 276 6.27 14.73 6.83
C GLU A 276 6.78 16.06 6.24
N GLU A 277 7.59 16.00 5.18
CA GLU A 277 8.10 17.18 4.47
C GLU A 277 6.94 18.05 3.95
N ALA A 278 5.99 17.44 3.23
CA ALA A 278 4.87 18.18 2.66
C ALA A 278 3.96 18.79 3.73
N PHE A 279 3.81 18.12 4.89
CA PHE A 279 3.07 18.68 6.03
C PHE A 279 3.82 19.87 6.64
N ALA A 280 5.12 19.75 6.87
CA ALA A 280 5.92 20.82 7.44
C ALA A 280 5.92 22.07 6.54
N GLU A 281 6.05 21.88 5.22
CA GLU A 281 5.95 22.96 4.24
C GLU A 281 4.59 23.66 4.26
N GLN A 282 3.48 22.90 4.32
CA GLN A 282 2.14 23.48 4.30
C GLN A 282 1.80 24.25 5.59
N PHE A 283 2.27 23.77 6.74
CA PHE A 283 1.95 24.34 8.05
C PHE A 283 3.07 25.24 8.61
N ASN A 284 4.11 25.54 7.80
CA ASN A 284 5.28 26.35 8.17
C ASN A 284 5.99 25.88 9.45
N LEU A 285 6.12 24.56 9.62
CA LEU A 285 6.85 23.97 10.74
C LEU A 285 8.31 23.81 10.32
N ASP A 286 9.27 24.30 11.12
CA ASP A 286 10.70 24.05 10.86
C ASP A 286 10.96 22.53 10.97
N THR A 287 11.36 21.89 9.87
CA THR A 287 11.87 20.51 9.88
C THR A 287 13.24 20.51 10.55
N SER A 288 13.30 20.04 11.80
CA SER A 288 14.53 19.96 12.61
C SER A 288 15.30 18.66 12.41
#